data_AF-A0A0M0HMB9-F1
#
_entry.id   AF-A0A0M0HMB9-F1
#
_cell.length_a   1.000
_cell.length_b   1.000
_cell.length_c   1.000
_cell.angle_alpha   90.00
_cell.angle_beta   90.00
_cell.angle_gamma   90.00
#
_symmetry.space_group_name_H-M   'P 1'
#
loop_
_entity.id
_entity.type
_entity.pdbx_description
1 polymer ?
#
loop_
_entity_poly.entity_id
_entity_poly.type
_entity_poly.pdbx_seq_one_letter_code
_entity_poly.pdbx_strand_id
1 'polypeptide(L)'
;MGKGTLYIVSAPSGAGKSSLISAMLETNPTYAMKVSVSHTTRGMRPGEEDGVHYHFVQKEHFEDLIEQGAFLEYAEVFGNYYGTSRIWIEENLEKGIDVFLDIDWQGARQIREQMPLAKSLFILPPSNGELERRLNTRGQDSEAVIAKRMAEAKSEISHYNEYDYVIINDDFDTALMDFKAIIRAERLKQDKQTAKYKGMLDALLAE
;
A
#
# COMPACT_ATOMS: atom_id res chain seq x y z
N MET A 1 -23.53 -2.05 6.43
CA MET A 1 -22.11 -2.44 6.55
C MET A 1 -21.29 -1.18 6.32
N GLY A 2 -20.29 -0.89 7.14
CA GLY A 2 -19.49 0.34 6.98
C GLY A 2 -18.60 0.28 5.73
N LYS A 3 -18.28 1.43 5.13
CA LYS A 3 -17.32 1.54 4.03
C LYS A 3 -15.93 1.08 4.51
N GLY A 4 -15.20 0.38 3.65
CA GLY A 4 -13.82 -0.03 3.89
C GLY A 4 -12.90 1.17 4.03
N THR A 5 -11.68 0.91 4.49
CA THR A 5 -10.62 1.90 4.61
C THR A 5 -9.53 1.63 3.57
N LEU A 6 -9.10 2.70 2.90
CA LEU A 6 -7.94 2.68 2.02
C LEU A 6 -6.68 2.91 2.85
N TYR A 7 -5.73 1.99 2.80
CA TYR A 7 -4.44 2.06 3.46
C TYR A 7 -3.33 2.26 2.43
N ILE A 8 -2.72 3.42 2.43
CA ILE A 8 -1.53 3.72 1.64
C ILE A 8 -0.32 3.20 2.42
N VAL A 9 0.49 2.35 1.79
CA VAL A 9 1.71 1.81 2.40
C VAL A 9 2.88 2.17 1.50
N SER A 10 3.83 2.92 2.06
CA SER A 10 5.05 3.33 1.36
C SER A 10 6.26 3.02 2.21
N ALA A 11 7.39 2.80 1.53
CA ALA A 11 8.63 2.43 2.18
C ALA A 11 9.76 2.56 1.16
N PRO A 12 11.01 2.80 1.60
CA PRO A 12 12.14 2.69 0.70
C PRO A 12 12.30 1.24 0.23
N SER A 13 12.86 1.06 -0.96
CA SER A 13 13.15 -0.28 -1.50
C SER A 13 14.00 -1.10 -0.52
N GLY A 14 13.53 -2.30 -0.15
CA GLY A 14 14.21 -3.18 0.80
C GLY A 14 13.73 -3.09 2.26
N ALA A 15 12.81 -2.18 2.60
CA ALA A 15 12.29 -2.05 3.97
C ALA A 15 11.23 -3.11 4.36
N GLY A 16 10.89 -4.05 3.48
CA GLY A 16 9.97 -5.16 3.80
C GLY A 16 8.47 -4.87 3.69
N LYS A 17 8.09 -3.77 3.01
CA LYS A 17 6.68 -3.37 2.77
C LYS A 17 5.79 -4.50 2.25
N SER A 18 6.12 -5.07 1.09
CA SER A 18 5.26 -6.08 0.46
C SER A 18 5.15 -7.34 1.31
N SER A 19 6.22 -7.73 2.01
CA SER A 19 6.21 -8.85 2.95
C SER A 19 5.27 -8.63 4.14
N LEU A 20 5.20 -7.41 4.69
CA LEU A 20 4.24 -7.08 5.75
C LEU A 20 2.80 -7.15 5.26
N ILE A 21 2.52 -6.63 4.05
CA ILE A 21 1.19 -6.69 3.44
C ILE A 21 0.76 -8.13 3.20
N SER A 22 1.62 -8.96 2.58
CA SER A 22 1.34 -10.38 2.34
C SER A 22 1.08 -11.12 3.65
N ALA A 23 1.94 -10.96 4.66
CA ALA A 23 1.76 -11.60 5.95
C ALA A 23 0.47 -11.15 6.65
N MET A 24 0.07 -9.88 6.53
CA MET A 24 -1.21 -9.37 7.04
C MET A 24 -2.41 -10.07 6.37
N LEU A 25 -2.37 -10.23 5.05
CA LEU A 25 -3.44 -10.88 4.28
C LEU A 25 -3.54 -12.38 4.56
N GLU A 26 -2.41 -13.07 4.73
CA GLU A 26 -2.36 -14.50 5.04
C GLU A 26 -2.82 -14.81 6.46
N THR A 27 -2.42 -14.00 7.44
CA THR A 27 -2.61 -14.31 8.86
C THR A 27 -3.86 -13.71 9.50
N ASN A 28 -4.67 -12.96 8.75
CA ASN A 28 -5.87 -12.33 9.30
C ASN A 28 -7.15 -12.69 8.52
N PRO A 29 -7.77 -13.86 8.81
CA PRO A 29 -9.02 -14.28 8.16
C PRO A 29 -10.25 -13.51 8.67
N THR A 30 -10.10 -12.67 9.70
CA THR A 30 -11.23 -12.03 10.39
C THR A 30 -11.89 -10.94 9.56
N TYR A 31 -11.15 -10.33 8.64
CA TYR A 31 -11.61 -9.16 7.90
C TYR A 31 -11.35 -9.33 6.40
N ALA A 32 -12.32 -8.94 5.57
CA ALA A 32 -12.10 -8.84 4.14
C ALA A 32 -11.11 -7.69 3.86
N MET A 33 -9.97 -8.04 3.30
CA MET A 33 -8.89 -7.13 2.93
C MET A 33 -8.30 -7.57 1.59
N LYS A 34 -7.82 -6.61 0.81
CA LYS A 34 -7.14 -6.87 -0.47
C LYS A 34 -5.96 -5.94 -0.65
N VAL A 35 -4.99 -6.36 -1.45
CA VAL A 35 -3.98 -5.48 -2.03
C VAL A 35 -4.44 -5.06 -3.42
N SER A 36 -4.25 -3.79 -3.77
CA SER A 36 -4.48 -3.30 -5.12
C SER A 36 -3.41 -3.82 -6.06
N VAL A 37 -3.83 -4.32 -7.22
CA VAL A 37 -2.94 -4.70 -8.32
C VAL A 37 -2.87 -3.52 -9.28
N SER A 38 -1.73 -2.84 -9.31
CA SER A 38 -1.54 -1.65 -10.16
C SER A 38 -1.38 -2.03 -11.63
N HIS A 39 -1.71 -1.11 -12.53
CA HIS A 39 -1.31 -1.19 -13.93
C HIS A 39 0.14 -0.75 -14.09
N THR A 40 0.86 -1.33 -15.04
CA THR A 40 2.21 -0.87 -15.38
C THR A 40 2.54 -1.05 -16.86
N THR A 41 3.38 -0.16 -17.38
CA THR A 41 3.98 -0.28 -18.73
C THR A 41 5.30 -1.05 -18.74
N ARG A 42 5.81 -1.43 -17.57
CA ARG A 42 7.01 -2.24 -17.46
C ARG A 42 6.77 -3.63 -18.06
N GLY A 43 7.75 -4.15 -18.79
CA GLY A 43 7.72 -5.55 -19.22
C GLY A 43 7.62 -6.53 -18.04
N MET A 44 6.78 -7.55 -18.18
CA MET A 44 6.62 -8.64 -17.21
C MET A 44 7.95 -9.41 -17.04
N ARG A 45 8.37 -9.64 -15.80
CA ARG A 45 9.58 -10.41 -15.46
C ARG A 45 9.28 -11.92 -15.42
N PRO A 46 10.30 -12.79 -15.54
CA PRO A 46 10.13 -14.22 -15.35
C PRO A 46 9.52 -14.52 -13.97
N GLY A 47 8.40 -15.25 -13.97
CA GLY A 47 7.66 -15.63 -12.75
C GLY A 47 6.56 -14.65 -12.33
N GLU A 48 6.44 -13.49 -12.98
CA GLU A 48 5.28 -12.61 -12.78
C GLU A 48 4.09 -13.10 -13.60
N GLU A 49 2.89 -12.81 -13.09
CA GLU A 49 1.59 -13.16 -13.68
C GLU A 49 0.71 -11.92 -13.76
N ASP A 50 0.07 -11.72 -14.91
CA ASP A 50 -0.87 -10.61 -15.17
C ASP A 50 -2.12 -10.72 -14.29
N GLY A 51 -2.56 -9.59 -13.74
CA GLY A 51 -3.68 -9.50 -12.81
C GLY A 51 -3.41 -10.05 -11.40
N VAL A 52 -2.24 -10.65 -11.18
CA VAL A 52 -1.77 -11.08 -9.85
C VAL A 52 -0.73 -10.10 -9.31
N HIS A 53 0.30 -9.82 -10.11
CA HIS A 53 1.40 -8.93 -9.70
C HIS A 53 1.16 -7.49 -10.16
N TYR A 54 0.81 -7.35 -11.44
CA TYR A 54 0.42 -6.09 -12.09
C TYR A 54 -0.57 -6.39 -13.22
N HIS A 55 -1.30 -5.38 -13.66
CA HIS A 55 -1.92 -5.37 -14.98
C HIS A 55 -0.91 -4.80 -15.98
N PHE A 56 -0.31 -5.67 -16.78
CA PHE A 56 0.73 -5.30 -17.74
C PHE A 56 0.08 -4.78 -19.02
N VAL A 57 0.29 -3.49 -19.31
CA VAL A 57 -0.34 -2.81 -20.44
C VAL A 57 0.71 -2.10 -21.31
N GLN A 58 0.38 -1.88 -22.58
CA GLN A 58 1.22 -1.06 -23.45
C GLN A 58 1.16 0.41 -23.04
N LYS A 59 2.19 1.19 -23.38
CA LYS A 59 2.29 2.59 -23.00
C LYS A 59 1.13 3.41 -23.54
N GLU A 60 0.76 3.20 -24.79
CA GLU A 60 -0.35 3.90 -25.47
C GLU A 60 -1.67 3.63 -24.75
N HIS A 61 -1.92 2.38 -24.34
CA HIS A 61 -3.12 2.05 -23.58
C HIS A 61 -3.13 2.66 -22.19
N PHE A 62 -1.97 2.76 -21.53
CA PHE A 62 -1.85 3.45 -20.25
C PHE A 62 -2.20 4.93 -20.37
N GLU A 63 -1.71 5.59 -21.43
CA GLU A 63 -2.00 7.00 -21.72
C GLU A 63 -3.49 7.22 -22.01
N ASP A 64 -4.15 6.32 -22.76
CA ASP A 64 -5.61 6.34 -22.95
C ASP A 64 -6.38 6.27 -21.61
N LEU A 65 -5.92 5.44 -20.68
CA LEU A 65 -6.53 5.30 -19.35
C LEU A 65 -6.33 6.56 -18.49
N ILE A 66 -5.21 7.26 -18.64
CA ILE A 66 -4.99 8.57 -18.02
C ILE A 66 -6.02 9.58 -18.54
N GLU A 67 -6.19 9.68 -19.86
CA GLU A 67 -7.14 10.62 -20.49
C GLU A 67 -8.59 10.36 -20.05
N GLN A 68 -8.93 9.09 -19.82
CA GLN A 68 -10.24 8.67 -19.33
C GLN A 68 -10.43 8.91 -17.83
N GLY A 69 -9.41 9.36 -17.09
CA GLY A 69 -9.47 9.53 -15.64
C GLY A 69 -9.63 8.20 -14.88
N ALA A 70 -9.20 7.09 -15.48
CA ALA A 70 -9.39 5.74 -14.93
C ALA A 70 -8.52 5.47 -13.69
N PHE A 71 -7.46 6.27 -13.49
CA PHE A 71 -6.55 6.13 -12.36
C PHE A 71 -6.90 7.08 -11.21
N LEU A 72 -6.78 6.56 -9.99
CA LEU A 72 -6.83 7.34 -8.77
C LEU A 72 -5.49 8.03 -8.52
N GLU A 73 -4.39 7.36 -8.85
CA GLU A 73 -3.05 7.95 -8.94
C GLU A 73 -2.30 7.27 -10.07
N TYR A 74 -1.37 7.99 -10.66
CA TYR A 74 -0.35 7.41 -11.52
C TYR A 74 0.96 8.18 -11.40
N ALA A 75 2.08 7.51 -11.67
CA ALA A 75 3.40 8.11 -11.69
C ALA A 75 4.31 7.41 -12.70
N GLU A 76 5.31 8.15 -13.21
CA GLU A 76 6.42 7.57 -13.96
C GLU A 76 7.56 7.26 -13.00
N VAL A 77 7.91 5.98 -12.90
CA VAL A 77 8.97 5.48 -12.01
C VAL A 77 9.95 4.66 -12.85
N PHE A 78 11.20 5.10 -12.90
CA PHE A 78 12.26 4.48 -13.72
C PHE A 78 11.88 4.31 -15.21
N GLY A 79 11.22 5.30 -15.80
CA GLY A 79 10.84 5.28 -17.22
C GLY A 79 9.63 4.40 -17.55
N ASN A 80 8.90 3.91 -16.55
CA ASN A 80 7.68 3.13 -16.73
C ASN A 80 6.55 3.77 -15.94
N TYR A 81 5.34 3.77 -16.49
CA TYR A 81 4.17 4.21 -15.76
C TYR A 81 3.67 3.12 -14.82
N TYR A 82 3.12 3.57 -13.69
CA TYR A 82 2.38 2.78 -12.73
C TYR A 82 1.12 3.54 -12.36
N GLY A 83 -0.01 2.84 -12.18
CA GLY A 83 -1.27 3.49 -11.84
C GLY A 83 -2.25 2.58 -11.12
N THR A 84 -3.02 3.17 -10.22
CA THR A 84 -4.02 2.48 -9.40
C THR A 84 -5.42 2.74 -9.95
N SER A 85 -6.16 1.68 -10.30
CA SER A 85 -7.51 1.80 -10.88
C SER A 85 -8.51 2.41 -9.90
N ARG A 86 -9.13 3.54 -10.24
CA ARG A 86 -10.14 4.21 -9.43
C ARG A 86 -11.34 3.31 -9.16
N ILE A 87 -11.93 2.77 -10.22
CA ILE A 87 -13.17 1.98 -10.16
C ILE A 87 -12.97 0.78 -9.23
N TRP A 88 -11.86 0.06 -9.38
CA TRP A 88 -11.58 -1.12 -8.56
C TRP A 88 -11.45 -0.76 -7.08
N ILE A 89 -10.80 0.36 -6.75
CA ILE A 89 -10.67 0.83 -5.37
C ILE A 89 -12.04 1.19 -4.79
N GLU A 90 -12.80 2.03 -5.48
CA GLU A 90 -14.08 2.52 -4.99
C GLU A 90 -15.07 1.37 -4.75
N GLU A 91 -15.18 0.42 -5.68
CA GLU A 91 -16.05 -0.75 -5.55
C GLU A 91 -15.70 -1.64 -4.35
N ASN A 92 -14.41 -1.89 -4.09
CA ASN A 92 -14.01 -2.73 -2.95
C ASN A 92 -14.27 -2.01 -1.62
N LEU A 93 -13.98 -0.71 -1.55
CA LEU A 93 -14.27 0.08 -0.36
C LEU A 93 -15.77 0.15 -0.07
N GLU A 94 -16.62 0.30 -1.09
CA GLU A 94 -18.09 0.27 -0.92
C GLU A 94 -18.61 -1.07 -0.39
N LYS A 95 -17.96 -2.18 -0.76
CA LYS A 95 -18.24 -3.52 -0.23
C LYS A 95 -17.76 -3.72 1.22
N GLY A 96 -17.18 -2.70 1.86
CA GLY A 96 -16.64 -2.78 3.22
C GLY A 96 -15.30 -3.50 3.32
N ILE A 97 -14.61 -3.69 2.18
CA ILE A 97 -13.31 -4.36 2.09
C ILE A 97 -12.23 -3.30 2.28
N ASP A 98 -11.30 -3.53 3.20
CA ASP A 98 -10.14 -2.64 3.31
C ASP A 98 -9.16 -2.94 2.17
N VAL A 99 -8.54 -1.90 1.63
CA VAL A 99 -7.63 -2.03 0.50
C VAL A 99 -6.28 -1.45 0.85
N PHE A 100 -5.21 -2.20 0.59
CA PHE A 100 -3.83 -1.72 0.67
C PHE A 100 -3.33 -1.25 -0.69
N LEU A 101 -2.74 -0.06 -0.73
CA LEU A 101 -1.98 0.46 -1.87
C LEU A 101 -0.49 0.34 -1.56
N ASP A 102 0.21 -0.47 -2.35
CA ASP A 102 1.67 -0.57 -2.33
C ASP A 102 2.25 0.43 -3.34
N ILE A 103 2.42 1.69 -2.92
CA ILE A 103 2.82 2.81 -3.82
C ILE A 103 3.97 3.64 -3.23
N ASP A 104 4.55 4.52 -4.05
CA ASP A 104 5.60 5.46 -3.63
C ASP A 104 5.00 6.73 -2.99
N TRP A 105 5.87 7.66 -2.60
CA TRP A 105 5.44 8.90 -1.95
C TRP A 105 4.70 9.87 -2.90
N GLN A 106 4.95 9.79 -4.21
CA GLN A 106 4.28 10.64 -5.20
C GLN A 106 2.82 10.21 -5.36
N GLY A 107 2.59 8.90 -5.55
CA GLY A 107 1.26 8.33 -5.58
C GLY A 107 0.53 8.58 -4.25
N ALA A 108 1.21 8.41 -3.12
CA ALA A 108 0.62 8.67 -1.80
C ALA A 108 0.08 10.10 -1.65
N ARG A 109 0.81 11.12 -2.13
CA ARG A 109 0.34 12.52 -2.13
C ARG A 109 -0.93 12.68 -2.95
N GLN A 110 -0.96 12.15 -4.18
CA GLN A 110 -2.14 12.21 -5.05
C GLN A 110 -3.36 11.55 -4.42
N ILE A 111 -3.20 10.35 -3.82
CA ILE A 111 -4.30 9.66 -3.13
C ILE A 111 -4.80 10.48 -1.96
N ARG A 112 -3.93 11.08 -1.15
CA ARG A 112 -4.35 11.82 0.04
C ARG A 112 -5.16 13.08 -0.29
N GLU A 113 -4.84 13.73 -1.40
CA GLU A 113 -5.62 14.87 -1.91
C GLU A 113 -7.02 14.42 -2.35
N GLN A 114 -7.12 13.29 -3.04
CA GLN A 114 -8.39 12.80 -3.60
C GLN A 114 -9.25 12.00 -2.62
N MET A 115 -8.62 11.34 -1.64
CA MET A 115 -9.24 10.50 -0.62
C MET A 115 -8.70 10.84 0.78
N PRO A 116 -9.12 11.98 1.37
CA PRO A 116 -8.61 12.44 2.67
C PRO A 116 -8.88 11.50 3.86
N LEU A 117 -9.80 10.55 3.69
CA LEU A 117 -10.11 9.53 4.70
C LEU A 117 -9.17 8.32 4.65
N ALA A 118 -8.31 8.23 3.64
CA ALA A 118 -7.28 7.20 3.57
C ALA A 118 -6.35 7.28 4.79
N LYS A 119 -5.73 6.15 5.13
CA LYS A 119 -4.73 6.04 6.19
C LYS A 119 -3.39 5.71 5.58
N SER A 120 -2.36 6.42 5.98
CA SER A 120 -1.05 6.34 5.37
C SER A 120 -0.03 5.81 6.37
N LEU A 121 0.69 4.76 5.97
CA LEU A 121 1.70 4.06 6.76
C LEU A 121 3.04 4.11 6.02
N PHE A 122 4.08 4.58 6.70
CA PHE A 122 5.45 4.56 6.20
C PHE A 122 6.28 3.50 6.93
N ILE A 123 6.92 2.60 6.20
CA ILE A 123 7.78 1.56 6.78
C ILE A 123 9.24 1.98 6.63
N LEU A 124 10.00 1.99 7.72
CA LEU A 124 11.42 2.32 7.74
C LEU A 124 12.28 1.10 8.09
N PRO A 125 13.49 0.98 7.52
CA PRO A 125 14.51 0.08 8.06
C PRO A 125 15.04 0.64 9.40
N PRO A 126 15.68 -0.18 10.25
CA PRO A 126 16.28 0.29 11.50
C PRO A 126 17.55 1.13 11.28
N SER A 127 18.21 0.95 10.13
CA SER A 127 19.41 1.71 9.76
C SER A 127 19.70 1.63 8.26
N ASN A 128 20.55 2.52 7.76
CA ASN A 128 21.04 2.45 6.38
C ASN A 128 21.85 1.18 6.11
N GLY A 129 22.65 0.72 7.08
CA GLY A 129 23.44 -0.51 6.92
C GLY A 129 22.56 -1.75 6.78
N GLU A 130 21.45 -1.81 7.53
CA GLU A 130 20.49 -2.90 7.40
C GLU A 130 19.72 -2.82 6.07
N LEU A 131 19.36 -1.62 5.61
CA LEU A 131 18.74 -1.43 4.29
C LEU A 131 19.65 -1.94 3.17
N GLU A 132 20.92 -1.55 3.20
CA GLU A 132 21.94 -1.99 2.24
C GLU A 132 22.11 -3.52 2.29
N ARG A 133 22.17 -4.11 3.50
CA ARG A 133 22.25 -5.57 3.67
C ARG A 133 21.04 -6.28 3.04
N ARG A 134 19.83 -5.76 3.25
CA ARG A 134 18.58 -6.32 2.67
C ARG A 134 18.56 -6.22 1.15
N LEU A 135 19.05 -5.12 0.58
CA LEU A 135 19.18 -4.96 -0.87
C LEU A 135 20.19 -5.96 -1.47
N ASN A 136 21.37 -6.11 -0.83
CA ASN A 136 22.38 -7.08 -1.24
C ASN A 136 21.88 -8.53 -1.19
N THR A 137 21.14 -8.90 -0.13
CA THR A 137 20.66 -10.28 0.09
C THR A 137 19.70 -10.75 -1.01
N ARG A 138 19.01 -9.83 -1.69
CA ARG A 138 18.13 -10.18 -2.82
C ARG A 138 18.89 -10.66 -4.07
N GLY A 139 20.21 -10.53 -4.10
CA GLY A 139 21.10 -11.30 -4.98
C GLY A 139 21.00 -11.04 -6.48
N GLN A 140 20.38 -9.93 -6.90
CA GLN A 140 20.06 -9.67 -8.31
C GLN A 140 20.63 -8.35 -8.85
N ASP A 141 21.21 -7.52 -7.99
CA ASP A 141 21.64 -6.16 -8.33
C ASP A 141 23.15 -6.01 -8.21
N SER A 142 23.78 -5.30 -9.15
CA SER A 142 25.21 -4.96 -9.07
C SER A 142 25.45 -3.87 -8.02
N GLU A 143 26.70 -3.72 -7.55
CA GLU A 143 27.08 -2.67 -6.59
C GLU A 143 26.64 -1.26 -7.05
N ALA A 144 26.75 -0.98 -8.35
CA ALA A 144 26.31 0.30 -8.92
C ALA A 144 24.78 0.50 -8.82
N VAL A 145 23.99 -0.57 -8.98
CA VAL A 145 22.53 -0.52 -8.82
C VAL A 145 22.15 -0.37 -7.35
N ILE A 146 22.88 -1.02 -6.44
CA ILE A 146 22.66 -0.89 -4.99
C ILE A 146 22.95 0.53 -4.53
N ALA A 147 24.08 1.13 -4.95
CA ALA A 147 24.42 2.51 -4.63
C ALA A 147 23.33 3.49 -5.10
N LYS A 148 22.80 3.29 -6.32
CA LYS A 148 21.70 4.09 -6.85
C LYS A 148 20.44 3.95 -6.00
N ARG A 149 20.04 2.72 -5.66
CA ARG A 149 18.87 2.46 -4.80
C ARG A 149 19.03 3.03 -3.39
N MET A 150 20.24 3.00 -2.82
CA MET A 150 20.51 3.61 -1.51
C MET A 150 20.37 5.14 -1.55
N ALA A 151 20.80 5.78 -2.65
CA ALA A 151 20.60 7.21 -2.84
C ALA A 151 19.11 7.57 -2.97
N GLU A 152 18.36 6.78 -3.74
CA GLU A 152 16.91 6.92 -3.90
C GLU A 152 16.16 6.70 -2.59
N ALA A 153 16.54 5.68 -1.83
CA ALA A 153 15.95 5.39 -0.53
C ALA A 153 16.03 6.58 0.43
N LYS A 154 17.13 7.34 0.43
CA LYS A 154 17.24 8.56 1.24
C LYS A 154 16.22 9.62 0.82
N SER A 155 15.99 9.76 -0.48
CA SER A 155 14.95 10.65 -1.01
C SER A 155 13.57 10.19 -0.57
N GLU A 156 13.25 8.91 -0.76
CA GLU A 156 11.96 8.32 -0.35
C GLU A 156 11.71 8.46 1.15
N ILE A 157 12.72 8.13 1.97
CA ILE A 157 12.65 8.24 3.44
C ILE A 157 12.35 9.68 3.86
N SER A 158 12.87 10.69 3.16
CA SER A 158 12.64 12.10 3.56
C SER A 158 11.17 12.52 3.60
N HIS A 159 10.29 11.75 2.96
CA HIS A 159 8.83 11.95 2.93
C HIS A 159 8.07 11.25 4.06
N TYR A 160 8.75 10.56 4.99
CA TYR A 160 8.08 9.83 6.08
C TYR A 160 7.16 10.70 6.94
N ASN A 161 7.50 11.99 7.08
CA ASN A 161 6.78 12.98 7.87
C ASN A 161 5.43 13.37 7.27
N GLU A 162 5.10 12.88 6.08
CA GLU A 162 3.82 13.09 5.44
C GLU A 162 2.76 12.06 5.88
N TYR A 163 3.16 10.95 6.50
CA TYR A 163 2.29 9.81 6.76
C TYR A 163 1.66 9.87 8.16
N ASP A 164 0.50 9.25 8.33
CA ASP A 164 -0.21 9.19 9.60
C ASP A 164 0.52 8.29 10.61
N TYR A 165 1.16 7.23 10.12
CA TYR A 165 1.86 6.23 10.93
C TYR A 165 3.25 5.92 10.37
N VAL A 166 4.20 5.64 11.26
CA VAL A 166 5.55 5.17 10.93
C VAL A 166 5.81 3.87 11.67
N ILE A 167 6.29 2.84 10.96
CA ILE A 167 6.69 1.55 11.53
C ILE A 167 8.16 1.32 11.26
N ILE A 168 8.93 0.99 12.30
CA ILE A 168 10.33 0.58 12.14
C ILE A 168 10.37 -0.94 11.99
N ASN A 169 10.71 -1.41 10.80
CA ASN A 169 10.86 -2.83 10.51
C ASN A 169 12.27 -3.32 10.81
N ASP A 170 12.62 -3.32 12.11
CA ASP A 170 13.85 -3.93 12.64
C ASP A 170 13.69 -5.45 12.74
N ASP A 171 12.77 -5.86 13.61
CA ASP A 171 12.26 -7.22 13.76
C ASP A 171 10.91 -7.37 13.02
N PHE A 172 10.80 -8.41 12.19
CA PHE A 172 9.65 -8.58 11.30
C PHE A 172 8.35 -8.85 12.06
N ASP A 173 8.40 -9.69 13.11
CA ASP A 173 7.21 -10.05 13.87
C ASP A 173 6.68 -8.86 14.68
N THR A 174 7.58 -8.05 15.22
CA THR A 174 7.25 -6.79 15.88
C THR A 174 6.60 -5.81 14.89
N ALA A 175 7.20 -5.62 13.72
CA ALA A 175 6.64 -4.73 12.70
C ALA A 175 5.27 -5.21 12.18
N LEU A 176 5.08 -6.53 12.04
CA LEU A 176 3.80 -7.12 11.67
C LEU A 176 2.74 -6.93 12.77
N MET A 177 3.14 -7.03 14.03
CA MET A 177 2.27 -6.73 15.17
C MET A 177 1.82 -5.26 15.14
N ASP A 178 2.73 -4.32 14.91
CA ASP A 178 2.42 -2.88 14.82
C ASP A 178 1.49 -2.58 13.64
N PHE A 179 1.77 -3.18 12.48
CA PHE A 179 0.92 -3.07 11.30
C PHE A 179 -0.51 -3.56 11.57
N LYS A 180 -0.64 -4.75 12.20
CA LYS A 180 -1.93 -5.31 12.65
C LYS A 180 -2.63 -4.41 13.66
N ALA A 181 -1.89 -3.82 14.59
CA ALA A 181 -2.43 -2.97 15.64
C ALA A 181 -3.07 -1.71 15.05
N ILE A 182 -2.42 -1.06 14.07
CA ILE A 182 -2.96 0.11 13.38
C ILE A 182 -4.28 -0.22 12.70
N ILE A 183 -4.33 -1.28 11.90
CA ILE A 183 -5.54 -1.67 11.16
C ILE A 183 -6.67 -2.05 12.12
N ARG A 184 -6.34 -2.77 13.20
CA ARG A 184 -7.30 -3.12 14.24
C ARG A 184 -7.86 -1.86 14.93
N ALA A 185 -7.00 -0.91 15.28
CA ALA A 185 -7.41 0.33 15.93
C ALA A 185 -8.32 1.17 15.01
N GLU A 186 -7.99 1.29 13.73
CA GLU A 186 -8.82 1.97 12.73
C GLU A 186 -10.21 1.33 12.58
N ARG A 187 -10.30 0.00 12.66
CA ARG A 187 -11.59 -0.72 12.65
C ARG A 187 -12.39 -0.56 13.95
N LEU A 188 -11.72 -0.28 15.07
CA LEU A 188 -12.36 -0.07 16.37
C LEU A 188 -12.85 1.38 16.58
N LYS A 189 -12.61 2.28 15.63
CA LYS A 189 -13.16 3.64 15.70
C LYS A 189 -14.69 3.63 15.80
N GLN A 190 -15.22 4.60 16.54
CA GLN A 190 -16.62 4.63 16.93
C GLN A 190 -17.56 4.64 15.71
N ASP A 191 -17.22 5.37 14.65
CA ASP A 191 -18.01 5.46 13.42
C ASP A 191 -18.09 4.09 12.72
N LYS A 192 -16.95 3.38 12.61
CA LYS A 192 -16.87 2.04 12.04
C LYS A 192 -17.65 1.01 12.86
N GLN A 193 -17.47 1.03 14.18
CA GLN A 193 -18.16 0.12 15.10
C GLN A 193 -19.68 0.37 15.11
N THR A 194 -20.11 1.64 15.09
CA THR A 194 -21.52 2.01 15.02
C THR A 194 -22.16 1.53 13.72
N ALA A 195 -21.48 1.74 12.58
CA ALA A 195 -21.97 1.25 11.28
C ALA A 195 -22.03 -0.28 11.20
N LYS A 196 -21.08 -0.98 11.83
CA LYS A 196 -21.02 -2.45 11.86
C LYS A 196 -22.07 -3.07 12.77
N TYR A 197 -22.24 -2.51 13.97
CA TYR A 197 -23.09 -3.08 15.02
C TYR A 197 -24.42 -2.34 15.17
N LYS A 198 -24.84 -1.53 14.19
CA LYS A 198 -26.05 -0.70 14.26
C LYS A 198 -27.26 -1.43 14.82
N GLY A 199 -27.61 -2.60 14.27
CA GLY A 199 -28.78 -3.35 14.75
C GLY A 199 -28.66 -3.84 16.19
N MET A 200 -27.46 -4.24 16.63
CA MET A 200 -27.19 -4.63 18.02
C MET A 200 -27.28 -3.41 18.95
N LEU A 201 -26.72 -2.27 18.54
CA LEU A 201 -26.74 -1.03 19.31
C LEU A 201 -28.16 -0.48 19.43
N ASP A 202 -28.94 -0.47 18.33
CA ASP A 202 -30.35 -0.07 18.33
C ASP A 202 -31.15 -0.94 19.31
N ALA A 203 -30.91 -2.27 19.32
CA ALA A 203 -31.60 -3.19 20.24
C ALA A 203 -31.20 -2.99 21.71
N LEU A 204 -29.94 -2.64 22.01
CA LEU A 204 -29.50 -2.32 23.37
C LEU A 204 -30.08 -1.01 23.91
N LEU A 205 -30.52 -0.13 23.02
CA LEU A 205 -31.11 1.17 23.33
C LEU A 205 -32.65 1.16 23.27
N ALA A 206 -33.26 0.05 22.88
CA ALA A 206 -34.71 -0.10 22.89
C ALA A 206 -35.22 -0.26 24.32
N GLU A 207 -36.29 0.46 24.67
CA GLU A 207 -36.99 0.37 25.96
C GLU A 207 -37.80 -0.92 26.13
#